data_AF-A0A241WK21-F1
#
_entry.id   AF-A0A241WK21-F1
#
_cell.length_a   1.000
_cell.length_b   1.000
_cell.length_c   1.000
_cell.angle_alpha   90.00
_cell.angle_beta   90.00
_cell.angle_gamma   90.00
#
_symmetry.space_group_name_H-M   'P 1'
#
loop_
_entity.id
_entity.type
_entity.pdbx_description
1 polymer ?
#
loop_
_entity_poly.entity_id
_entity_poly.type
_entity_poly.pdbx_seq_one_letter_code
_entity_poly.pdbx_strand_id
1 'polypeptide(L)' 'MSVSKDKEIILKLGGSTKVAELLGFKNKQRVQNWMVRGIPASIKLEYPHLFLNPNIHKNNESAA' A
#
# COMPACT_ATOMS: atom_id res chain seq x y z
N MET A 1 -5.92 -10.92 2.52
CA MET A 1 -5.13 -9.93 3.29
C MET A 1 -6.04 -9.25 4.29
N SER A 2 -5.57 -9.02 5.52
CA SER A 2 -6.32 -8.24 6.52
C SER A 2 -6.10 -6.74 6.31
N VAL A 3 -7.07 -5.91 6.71
CA VAL A 3 -6.99 -4.44 6.64
C VAL A 3 -5.71 -3.91 7.30
N SER A 4 -5.28 -4.51 8.42
CA SER A 4 -4.04 -4.11 9.10
C SER A 4 -2.79 -4.29 8.24
N LYS A 5 -2.71 -5.38 7.46
CA LYS A 5 -1.58 -5.61 6.53
C LYS A 5 -1.59 -4.62 5.38
N ASP A 6 -2.78 -4.32 4.85
CA ASP A 6 -2.92 -3.32 3.78
C ASP A 6 -2.46 -1.94 4.23
N LYS A 7 -2.82 -1.55 5.47
CA LYS A 7 -2.34 -0.31 6.09
C LYS A 7 -0.82 -0.29 6.22
N GLU A 8 -0.22 -1.37 6.72
CA GLU A 8 1.24 -1.47 6.84
C GLU A 8 1.94 -1.34 5.48
N ILE A 9 1.42 -1.97 4.43
CA ILE A 9 1.97 -1.86 3.08
C ILE A 9 1.92 -0.41 2.60
N ILE A 10 0.77 0.27 2.76
CA ILE A 10 0.64 1.68 2.39
C ILE A 10 1.64 2.55 3.15
N LEU A 11 1.83 2.30 4.45
CA LEU A 11 2.81 3.03 5.26
C LEU A 11 4.25 2.77 4.79
N LYS A 12 4.62 1.51 4.49
CA LYS A 12 5.96 1.15 3.97
C LYS A 12 6.26 1.76 2.60
N LEU A 13 5.24 1.97 1.78
CA LEU A 13 5.35 2.64 0.48
C LEU A 13 5.48 4.17 0.60
N GLY A 14 5.54 4.73 1.82
CA GLY A 14 5.65 6.18 2.06
C GLY A 14 4.31 6.85 2.39
N GLY A 15 3.28 6.08 2.74
CA GLY A 15 1.98 6.58 3.18
C GLY A 15 0.98 6.83 2.06
N SER A 16 -0.24 7.23 2.44
CA SER A 16 -1.37 7.38 1.51
C SER A 16 -1.12 8.41 0.41
N THR A 17 -0.42 9.51 0.72
CA THR A 17 -0.04 10.52 -0.27
C THR A 17 0.92 9.96 -1.31
N LYS A 18 1.98 9.26 -0.87
CA LYS A 18 2.99 8.72 -1.80
C LYS A 18 2.42 7.62 -2.68
N VAL A 19 1.59 6.76 -2.10
CA VAL A 19 0.88 5.72 -2.87
C VAL A 19 -0.09 6.35 -3.87
N ALA A 20 -0.79 7.43 -3.54
CA ALA A 20 -1.64 8.12 -4.51
C ALA A 20 -0.83 8.68 -5.69
N GLU A 21 0.35 9.24 -5.45
CA GLU A 21 1.27 9.67 -6.52
C GLU A 21 1.75 8.51 -7.38
N LEU A 22 2.15 7.39 -6.77
CA LEU A 22 2.60 6.19 -7.49
C LEU A 22 1.52 5.60 -8.39
N LEU A 23 0.26 5.71 -7.98
CA LEU A 23 -0.90 5.25 -8.74
C LEU A 23 -1.43 6.30 -9.73
N GLY A 24 -0.84 7.51 -9.77
CA GLY A 24 -1.31 8.61 -10.61
C GLY A 24 -2.66 9.19 -10.20
N PHE A 25 -3.10 8.98 -8.96
CA PHE A 25 -4.35 9.54 -8.45
C PHE A 25 -4.17 10.98 -7.99
N LYS A 26 -5.02 11.87 -8.52
CA LYS A 26 -5.09 13.27 -8.06
C LYS A 26 -5.63 13.42 -6.63
N ASN A 27 -6.34 12.40 -6.12
CA ASN A 27 -7.00 12.46 -4.80
C ASN A 27 -6.46 11.39 -3.84
N LYS A 28 -5.75 11.83 -2.79
CA LYS A 28 -5.21 10.99 -1.71
C LYS A 28 -6.29 10.38 -0.79
N GLN A 29 -7.49 10.97 -0.74
CA GLN A 29 -8.58 10.50 0.13
C GLN A 29 -8.99 9.07 -0.18
N ARG A 30 -8.91 8.67 -1.47
CA ARG A 30 -9.18 7.29 -1.89
C ARG A 30 -8.24 6.30 -1.19
N VAL A 31 -6.94 6.58 -1.19
CA VAL A 31 -5.93 5.74 -0.55
C VAL A 31 -6.05 5.81 0.97
N GLN A 32 -6.38 6.98 1.52
CA GLN A 32 -6.64 7.14 2.95
C GLN A 32 -7.81 6.26 3.43
N ASN A 33 -8.88 6.14 2.62
CA ASN A 33 -9.99 5.24 2.93
C ASN A 33 -9.56 3.77 2.95
N TRP A 34 -8.58 3.37 2.13
CA TRP A 34 -8.05 2.00 2.13
C TRP A 34 -7.30 1.65 3.42
N MET A 35 -6.73 2.63 4.11
CA MET A 35 -6.09 2.39 5.41
C MET A 35 -7.09 1.97 6.50
N VAL A 36 -8.38 2.29 6.31
CA VAL A 36 -9.46 1.97 7.26
C VAL A 36 -10.31 0.79 6.77
N ARG A 37 -10.56 0.71 5.46
CA ARG A 37 -11.46 -0.29 4.86
C ARG A 37 -10.73 -1.47 4.20
N GLY A 38 -9.42 -1.38 4.02
CA GLY A 38 -8.62 -2.28 3.21
C GLY A 38 -8.51 -1.83 1.76
N ILE A 39 -7.48 -2.33 1.07
CA ILE A 39 -7.27 -2.06 -0.35
C ILE A 39 -8.18 -3.00 -1.16
N PRO A 40 -8.93 -2.50 -2.15
CA PRO A 40 -9.76 -3.34 -3.02
C PRO A 40 -8.95 -4.43 -3.71
N ALA A 41 -9.52 -5.63 -3.85
CA ALA A 41 -8.85 -6.76 -4.50
C ALA A 41 -8.45 -6.45 -5.95
N SER A 42 -9.30 -5.73 -6.70
CA SER A 42 -9.00 -5.29 -8.07
C SER A 42 -7.73 -4.46 -8.16
N ILE A 43 -7.55 -3.50 -7.24
CA ILE A 43 -6.35 -2.65 -7.17
C ILE A 43 -5.10 -3.49 -6.86
N LYS A 44 -5.20 -4.50 -6.01
CA LYS A 44 -4.05 -5.38 -5.72
C LYS A 44 -3.62 -6.18 -6.94
N LEU A 45 -4.58 -6.61 -7.75
CA LEU A 45 -4.34 -7.36 -8.98
C LEU A 45 -3.84 -6.46 -10.11
N GLU A 46 -4.27 -5.20 -10.16
CA GLU A 46 -3.79 -4.20 -11.11
C GLU A 46 -2.36 -3.76 -10.78
N TYR A 47 -2.02 -3.65 -9.49
CA TYR A 47 -0.70 -3.26 -9.01
C TYR A 47 -0.05 -4.33 -8.13
N PRO A 48 0.23 -5.53 -8.66
CA PRO A 48 0.78 -6.64 -7.88
C PRO A 48 2.19 -6.33 -7.37
N HIS A 49 2.96 -5.54 -8.14
CA HIS A 49 4.29 -5.10 -7.74
C HIS A 49 4.30 -4.17 -6.52
N LEU A 50 3.20 -3.45 -6.27
CA LEU A 50 3.06 -2.54 -5.14
C LEU A 50 2.40 -3.19 -3.92
N PHE A 51 1.45 -4.11 -4.12
CA PHE A 51 0.66 -4.63 -3.00
C PHE A 51 0.87 -6.12 -2.72
N LEU A 52 1.31 -6.90 -3.70
CA LEU A 52 1.51 -8.35 -3.59
C LEU A 52 2.99 -8.75 -3.59
N ASN A 53 3.90 -7.77 -3.60
CA ASN A 53 5.33 -8.04 -3.63
C ASN A 53 5.82 -8.52 -2.25
N PRO A 54 6.29 -9.77 -2.12
CA PRO A 54 6.73 -10.33 -0.84
C PRO A 54 7.97 -9.61 -0.26
N ASN A 55 8.72 -8.87 -1.09
CA ASN A 55 9.91 -8.15 -0.65
C ASN A 55 9.59 -6.82 0.05
N ILE A 56 8.36 -6.32 0.00
CA ILE A 56 7.95 -5.10 0.75
C ILE A 56 8.15 -5.30 2.26
N HIS A 57 8.09 -6.55 2.73
CA HIS A 57 8.29 -6.85 4.14
C HIS A 57 9.77 -6.91 4.56
N LYS A 58 10.72 -7.05 3.62
CA LYS A 58 12.14 -7.31 3.91
C LYS A 58 12.99 -6.07 4.19
N ASN A 59 12.56 -4.88 3.74
CA ASN A 59 13.39 -3.67 3.77
C ASN A 59 13.66 -3.07 5.17
N ASN A 60 13.20 -3.69 6.26
CA ASN A 60 13.46 -3.21 7.64
C ASN A 60 14.19 -4.23 8.53
N GLU A 61 14.57 -5.41 8.02
CA GLU A 61 15.32 -6.41 8.82
C GLU A 61 16.85 -6.34 8.61
N SER A 62 17.33 -5.50 7.68
CA SER A 62 18.77 -5.34 7.40
C SER A 62 19.42 -4.08 8.03
N ALA A 63 18.75 -3.42 8.98
CA ALA A 63 19.25 -2.23 9.65
C ALA A 63 19.37 -2.40 11.18
N ALA A 64 19.81 -3.59 11.62
CA ALA A 64 20.19 -3.90 13.00
C ALA A 64 21.64 -4.37 13.05
#